data_AF-A0A1S1CSH4-F1
#
_entry.id   AF-A0A1S1CSH4-F1
#
_cell.length_a   1.000
_cell.length_b   1.000
_cell.length_c   1.000
_cell.angle_alpha   90.00
_cell.angle_beta   90.00
_cell.angle_gamma   90.00
#
_symmetry.space_group_name_H-M   'P 1'
#
loop_
_entity.id
_entity.type
_entity.pdbx_description
1 polymer ?
#
loop_
_entity_poly.entity_id
_entity_poly.type
_entity_poly.pdbx_seq_one_letter_code
_entity_poly.pdbx_strand_id
1 'polypeptide(L)'
;MSKDKKKEGKEILEEFKELSEWQKRNQEYLKKKAEEEAALAEEKEKERQTRMASKSEKSDATEEQESESDSKDSKSAKKESEEKVEESEDVKKEVPKEEPKSKEPKKQNKQDKKIEKKPVKEKQVKPKIPGVHIWRAISILFLSLLLLVVSAYLLSPYATMKDIRVEGTVQTTDDDIRQASGIQDSDYTINLLLDKAKYEEQIKSNYWVESAQLVYQFPTKFTIKVKEYDIVAYYVSGESHYPILSSGQLETSAVSLVSLPETYISVLFNNSEQIKTFTSELSQISPELKSAIQKVELAPSKVTSDLIRVTMNDSDEVLVPLSEMSKKLPYYSKIKPQLSEPSVVDMEAGIYSYTVADKLIMEAEEKAKQEAKEAEKKQKEEEKKRLEEQQNKLEEERKKLEEEGNQNQTTRRSSRR
;
A
#
# COMPACT_ATOMS: atom_id res chain seq x y z
N MET A 1 41.99 70.78 37.65
CA MET A 1 42.49 69.65 36.84
C MET A 1 41.33 69.07 36.02
N SER A 2 40.84 69.82 35.02
CA SER A 2 39.53 69.57 34.38
C SER A 2 39.56 69.69 32.85
N LYS A 3 40.63 69.24 32.19
CA LYS A 3 40.70 69.25 30.72
C LYS A 3 40.92 67.89 30.05
N ASP A 4 41.31 66.84 30.77
CA ASP A 4 41.64 65.56 30.13
C ASP A 4 40.46 64.58 29.99
N LYS A 5 39.46 64.61 30.89
CA LYS A 5 38.30 63.70 30.81
C LYS A 5 37.29 63.99 29.69
N LYS A 6 37.44 65.10 28.95
CA LYS A 6 36.54 65.48 27.86
C LYS A 6 37.06 65.07 26.47
N LYS A 7 38.30 64.58 26.37
CA LYS A 7 38.88 64.05 25.12
C LYS A 7 38.70 62.53 25.01
N GLU A 8 38.87 61.77 26.09
CA GLU A 8 38.65 60.31 26.08
C GLU A 8 37.19 59.92 25.73
N GLY A 9 36.20 60.69 26.19
CA GLY A 9 34.79 60.46 25.85
C GLY A 9 34.40 60.83 24.41
N LYS A 10 35.27 61.50 23.65
CA LYS A 10 35.05 61.77 22.23
C LYS A 10 35.76 60.74 21.33
N GLU A 11 36.92 60.22 21.74
CA GLU A 11 37.58 59.12 21.04
C GLU A 11 36.77 57.81 21.13
N ILE A 12 36.19 57.49 22.29
CA ILE A 12 35.35 56.27 22.47
C ILE A 12 34.01 56.36 21.71
N LEU A 13 33.56 57.57 21.36
CA LEU A 13 32.34 57.80 20.58
C LEU A 13 32.58 57.88 19.06
N GLU A 14 33.83 58.11 18.63
CA GLU A 14 34.24 57.97 17.23
C GLU A 14 34.57 56.52 16.86
N GLU A 15 35.03 55.70 17.81
CA GLU A 15 35.34 54.27 17.57
C GLU A 15 34.08 53.39 17.41
N PHE A 16 32.92 53.81 17.96
CA PHE A 16 31.63 53.11 17.76
C PHE A 16 30.86 53.51 16.48
N LYS A 17 31.46 54.37 15.64
CA LYS A 17 30.93 54.71 14.30
C LYS A 17 31.51 53.85 13.18
N GLU A 18 32.52 53.05 13.47
CA GLU A 18 33.00 52.06 12.52
C GLU A 18 32.11 50.81 12.60
N LEU A 19 31.42 50.51 11.49
CA LEU A 19 30.69 49.26 11.29
C LEU A 19 31.53 48.08 11.80
N SER A 20 30.94 47.23 12.64
CA SER A 20 31.55 45.98 13.12
C SER A 20 32.19 45.24 11.95
N GLU A 21 33.39 44.68 12.14
CA GLU A 21 34.10 43.94 11.07
C GLU A 21 33.22 42.86 10.42
N TRP A 22 32.29 42.29 11.20
CA TRP A 22 31.30 41.35 10.71
C TRP A 22 30.28 41.99 9.75
N GLN A 23 29.80 43.19 10.06
CA GLN A 23 28.90 43.96 9.19
C GLN A 23 29.60 44.36 7.88
N LYS A 24 30.88 44.74 7.94
CA LYS A 24 31.71 45.01 6.75
C LYS A 24 31.82 43.76 5.87
N ARG A 25 32.13 42.59 6.46
CA ARG A 25 32.20 41.32 5.71
C ARG A 25 30.86 40.86 5.14
N ASN A 26 29.76 41.08 5.85
CA ASN A 26 28.44 40.72 5.33
C ASN A 26 28.03 41.58 4.14
N GLN A 27 28.33 42.90 4.18
CA GLN A 27 28.12 43.78 3.03
C GLN A 27 29.02 43.42 1.84
N GLU A 28 30.27 43.04 2.08
CA GLU A 28 31.15 42.51 1.03
C GLU A 28 30.63 41.19 0.45
N TYR A 29 30.15 40.28 1.30
CA TYR A 29 29.57 39.02 0.85
C TYR A 29 28.34 39.24 -0.05
N LEU A 30 27.44 40.14 0.34
CA LEU A 30 26.27 40.48 -0.48
C LEU A 30 26.66 41.15 -1.80
N LYS A 31 27.67 42.02 -1.81
CA LYS A 31 28.20 42.63 -3.04
C LYS A 31 28.83 41.58 -3.95
N LYS A 32 29.65 40.68 -3.41
CA LYS A 32 30.30 39.62 -4.17
C LYS A 32 29.27 38.65 -4.77
N LYS A 33 28.22 38.31 -4.01
CA LYS A 33 27.12 37.46 -4.48
C LYS A 33 26.32 38.14 -5.60
N ALA A 34 26.03 39.44 -5.48
CA ALA A 34 25.35 40.20 -6.53
C ALA A 34 26.21 40.35 -7.80
N GLU A 35 27.53 40.49 -7.66
CA GLU A 35 28.47 40.59 -8.78
C GLU A 35 28.65 39.25 -9.50
N GLU A 36 28.66 38.13 -8.75
CA GLU A 36 28.67 36.77 -9.32
C GLU A 36 27.37 36.46 -10.07
N GLU A 37 26.21 36.85 -9.52
CA GLU A 37 24.91 36.68 -10.18
C GLU A 37 24.78 37.57 -11.44
N ALA A 38 25.31 38.79 -11.39
CA ALA A 38 25.38 39.68 -12.55
C ALA A 38 26.31 39.14 -13.65
N ALA A 39 27.48 38.58 -13.29
CA ALA A 39 28.39 37.95 -14.24
C ALA A 39 27.77 36.71 -14.89
N LEU A 40 27.05 35.89 -14.12
CA LEU A 40 26.34 34.71 -14.62
C LEU A 40 25.16 35.10 -15.53
N ALA A 41 24.49 36.21 -15.24
CA ALA A 41 23.47 36.79 -16.13
C ALA A 41 24.08 37.32 -17.44
N GLU A 42 25.22 38.00 -17.39
CA GLU A 42 25.93 38.50 -18.58
C GLU A 42 26.45 37.35 -19.46
N GLU A 43 26.93 36.25 -18.85
CA GLU A 43 27.35 35.05 -19.57
C GLU A 43 26.16 34.36 -20.27
N LYS A 44 25.02 34.23 -19.58
CA LYS A 44 23.77 33.70 -20.18
C LYS A 44 23.25 34.60 -21.31
N GLU A 45 23.42 35.91 -21.21
CA GLU A 45 23.02 36.83 -22.26
C GLU A 45 23.96 36.76 -23.47
N LYS A 46 25.28 36.62 -23.26
CA LYS A 46 26.24 36.32 -24.33
C LYS A 46 25.96 34.98 -24.99
N GLU A 47 25.61 33.93 -24.25
CA GLU A 47 25.21 32.63 -24.81
C GLU A 47 23.91 32.75 -25.64
N ARG A 48 22.96 33.58 -25.20
CA ARG A 48 21.75 33.86 -25.98
C ARG A 48 22.06 34.63 -27.26
N GLN A 49 22.95 35.62 -27.22
CA GLN A 49 23.35 36.37 -28.41
C GLN A 49 24.14 35.51 -29.41
N THR A 50 25.01 34.60 -28.95
CA THR A 50 25.71 33.65 -29.83
C THR A 50 24.75 32.61 -30.43
N ARG A 51 23.74 32.16 -29.69
CA ARG A 51 22.65 31.31 -30.23
C ARG A 51 21.77 32.03 -31.25
N MET A 52 21.54 33.34 -31.07
CA MET A 52 20.79 34.14 -32.05
C MET A 52 21.62 34.42 -33.31
N ALA A 53 22.92 34.70 -33.17
CA ALA A 53 23.84 34.88 -34.32
C ALA A 53 24.00 33.60 -35.14
N SER A 54 24.16 32.43 -34.50
CA SER A 54 24.23 31.13 -35.18
C SER A 54 22.90 30.70 -35.80
N LYS A 55 21.77 31.24 -35.33
CA LYS A 55 20.45 31.07 -35.98
C LYS A 55 20.26 32.00 -37.18
N SER A 56 20.91 33.16 -37.18
CA SER A 56 20.93 34.11 -38.31
C SER A 56 21.81 33.65 -39.47
N GLU A 57 22.89 32.90 -39.22
CA GLU A 57 23.71 32.29 -40.30
C GLU A 57 23.07 31.03 -40.92
N LYS A 58 22.01 30.48 -40.29
CA LYS A 58 21.28 29.30 -40.81
C LYS A 58 19.98 29.66 -41.55
N SER A 59 19.66 30.95 -41.67
CA SER A 59 18.47 31.45 -42.38
C SER A 59 18.79 32.13 -43.73
N ASP A 60 19.98 31.90 -44.31
CA ASP A 60 20.33 32.33 -45.67
C ASP A 60 20.62 31.13 -46.59
N ALA A 61 19.78 30.10 -46.47
CA ALA A 61 19.65 29.01 -47.43
C ALA A 61 18.30 28.34 -47.23
N THR A 62 17.25 28.91 -47.82
CA THR A 62 16.10 28.23 -48.47
C THR A 62 14.97 29.26 -48.54
N GLU A 63 15.03 30.10 -49.57
CA GLU A 63 13.86 30.76 -50.13
C GLU A 63 13.63 30.08 -51.47
N GLU A 64 12.59 29.24 -51.58
CA GLU A 64 11.84 29.03 -52.83
C GLU A 64 10.57 28.21 -52.58
N GLN A 65 9.45 28.92 -52.83
CA GLN A 65 8.15 28.49 -53.33
C GLN A 65 7.09 27.89 -52.39
N GLU A 66 6.14 28.79 -52.10
CA GLU A 66 4.73 28.53 -51.82
C GLU A 66 3.97 27.93 -53.02
N SER A 67 2.84 27.32 -52.68
CA SER A 67 1.53 27.36 -53.36
C SER A 67 1.02 26.12 -54.11
N GLU A 68 -0.13 25.64 -53.59
CA GLU A 68 -1.36 25.23 -54.31
C GLU A 68 -1.34 24.00 -55.24
N SER A 69 -2.07 22.95 -54.84
CA SER A 69 -3.19 22.44 -55.67
C SER A 69 -4.05 21.42 -54.91
N ASP A 70 -5.35 21.68 -54.94
CA ASP A 70 -6.44 20.81 -54.54
C ASP A 70 -6.83 19.88 -55.71
N SER A 71 -7.55 18.80 -55.36
CA SER A 71 -8.46 17.97 -56.17
C SER A 71 -8.04 16.56 -56.68
N LYS A 72 -8.88 15.63 -56.22
CA LYS A 72 -9.47 14.44 -56.87
C LYS A 72 -8.88 13.03 -56.66
N ASP A 73 -9.66 12.30 -55.85
CA ASP A 73 -10.53 11.18 -56.28
C ASP A 73 -9.86 9.86 -56.70
N SER A 74 -9.91 8.85 -55.82
CA SER A 74 -10.44 7.53 -56.19
C SER A 74 -10.81 6.68 -54.98
N LYS A 75 -12.12 6.52 -54.84
CA LYS A 75 -12.88 5.44 -54.20
C LYS A 75 -12.42 4.04 -54.64
N SER A 76 -12.30 3.09 -53.71
CA SER A 76 -12.84 1.74 -53.92
C SER A 76 -13.12 1.01 -52.61
N ALA A 77 -14.40 0.71 -52.41
CA ALA A 77 -14.90 -0.37 -51.59
C ALA A 77 -14.95 -1.67 -52.41
N LYS A 78 -15.46 -2.76 -51.79
CA LYS A 78 -15.97 -4.03 -52.36
C LYS A 78 -14.91 -5.14 -52.49
N LYS A 79 -15.12 -6.42 -52.14
CA LYS A 79 -16.14 -7.24 -51.42
C LYS A 79 -15.57 -8.68 -51.39
N GLU A 80 -15.91 -9.47 -50.37
CA GLU A 80 -16.63 -10.78 -50.42
C GLU A 80 -16.08 -11.91 -51.30
N SER A 81 -15.97 -13.10 -50.68
CA SER A 81 -16.38 -14.45 -51.13
C SER A 81 -15.70 -15.45 -50.17
N GLU A 82 -16.30 -16.34 -49.38
CA GLU A 82 -17.44 -17.27 -49.55
C GLU A 82 -17.43 -18.10 -50.84
N GLU A 83 -17.01 -19.37 -50.72
CA GLU A 83 -17.43 -20.61 -51.42
C GLU A 83 -16.53 -21.74 -50.86
N LYS A 84 -16.93 -22.89 -50.31
CA LYS A 84 -17.95 -23.93 -50.62
C LYS A 84 -17.76 -24.65 -51.96
N VAL A 85 -17.91 -25.98 -51.87
CA VAL A 85 -18.20 -27.04 -52.86
C VAL A 85 -16.96 -27.93 -53.13
N GLU A 86 -16.93 -29.17 -52.61
CA GLU A 86 -17.40 -30.46 -53.22
C GLU A 86 -16.45 -30.88 -54.37
N GLU A 87 -15.90 -32.10 -54.50
CA GLU A 87 -16.56 -33.41 -54.64
C GLU A 87 -15.49 -34.54 -54.78
N SER A 88 -15.84 -35.79 -54.40
CA SER A 88 -15.39 -37.12 -54.93
C SER A 88 -13.89 -37.52 -54.94
N GLU A 89 -13.41 -38.77 -54.85
CA GLU A 89 -13.86 -40.18 -54.82
C GLU A 89 -12.59 -40.99 -54.45
N ASP A 90 -12.55 -41.93 -53.48
CA ASP A 90 -12.83 -43.38 -53.54
C ASP A 90 -11.56 -44.24 -53.29
N VAL A 91 -11.80 -45.50 -52.90
CA VAL A 91 -10.91 -46.67 -52.64
C VAL A 91 -10.24 -46.72 -51.25
N LYS A 92 -10.70 -47.43 -50.22
CA LYS A 92 -11.24 -48.81 -50.00
C LYS A 92 -10.19 -49.84 -49.53
N LYS A 93 -10.36 -50.31 -48.27
CA LYS A 93 -10.10 -51.69 -47.76
C LYS A 93 -10.71 -51.77 -46.34
N GLU A 94 -11.91 -52.34 -46.12
CA GLU A 94 -12.28 -53.76 -45.97
C GLU A 94 -11.45 -54.48 -44.86
N VAL A 95 -12.01 -55.15 -43.84
CA VAL A 95 -13.07 -56.19 -43.82
C VAL A 95 -13.71 -56.34 -42.40
N PRO A 96 -15.02 -56.63 -42.29
CA PRO A 96 -15.72 -57.19 -41.11
C PRO A 96 -16.00 -58.71 -41.24
N LYS A 97 -16.32 -59.42 -40.14
CA LYS A 97 -16.71 -60.86 -40.16
C LYS A 97 -17.83 -61.12 -39.14
N GLU A 98 -19.10 -61.21 -39.58
CA GLU A 98 -19.90 -62.38 -40.02
C GLU A 98 -20.64 -63.12 -38.88
N GLU A 99 -21.97 -62.98 -38.88
CA GLU A 99 -22.93 -64.07 -38.62
C GLU A 99 -23.13 -64.88 -39.92
N PRO A 100 -23.65 -66.12 -39.84
CA PRO A 100 -24.50 -66.61 -40.93
C PRO A 100 -25.84 -67.19 -40.46
N LYS A 101 -26.83 -66.94 -41.31
CA LYS A 101 -28.20 -67.47 -41.31
C LYS A 101 -28.32 -68.46 -42.48
N SER A 102 -28.98 -69.60 -42.32
CA SER A 102 -29.66 -70.27 -43.44
C SER A 102 -30.75 -71.25 -42.98
N LYS A 103 -31.85 -71.29 -43.74
CA LYS A 103 -33.05 -72.13 -43.59
C LYS A 103 -33.03 -73.25 -44.66
N GLU A 104 -33.33 -74.48 -44.22
CA GLU A 104 -34.13 -75.58 -44.86
C GLU A 104 -33.76 -76.13 -46.27
N PRO A 105 -34.27 -77.33 -46.74
CA PRO A 105 -35.36 -78.19 -46.21
C PRO A 105 -35.18 -79.75 -46.26
N LYS A 106 -36.20 -80.46 -45.72
CA LYS A 106 -36.79 -81.79 -46.05
C LYS A 106 -36.37 -83.11 -45.31
N LYS A 107 -37.40 -83.60 -44.58
CA LYS A 107 -38.04 -84.95 -44.57
C LYS A 107 -37.54 -86.10 -43.67
N GLN A 108 -38.53 -86.62 -42.92
CA GLN A 108 -38.77 -88.00 -42.43
C GLN A 108 -37.82 -88.47 -41.30
N ASN A 109 -38.23 -89.13 -40.20
CA ASN A 109 -39.33 -90.05 -39.98
C ASN A 109 -39.71 -90.14 -38.47
N LYS A 110 -40.88 -90.71 -38.20
CA LYS A 110 -41.56 -90.96 -36.92
C LYS A 110 -40.75 -91.74 -35.86
N GLN A 111 -41.04 -91.52 -34.58
CA GLN A 111 -41.68 -92.52 -33.72
C GLN A 111 -42.12 -91.97 -32.35
N ASP A 112 -43.31 -92.43 -31.95
CA ASP A 112 -44.11 -92.06 -30.79
C ASP A 112 -43.53 -92.54 -29.45
N LYS A 113 -43.79 -91.78 -28.37
CA LYS A 113 -44.30 -92.36 -27.11
C LYS A 113 -44.94 -91.33 -26.18
N LYS A 114 -46.23 -91.55 -25.97
CA LYS A 114 -47.21 -90.85 -25.15
C LYS A 114 -47.22 -91.48 -23.75
N ILE A 115 -46.90 -90.73 -22.68
CA ILE A 115 -47.24 -91.11 -21.29
C ILE A 115 -47.61 -89.85 -20.48
N GLU A 116 -48.93 -89.70 -20.32
CA GLU A 116 -49.71 -89.34 -19.12
C GLU A 116 -49.37 -88.09 -18.27
N LYS A 117 -50.34 -87.17 -18.27
CA LYS A 117 -50.52 -86.04 -17.37
C LYS A 117 -51.02 -86.52 -15.99
N LYS A 118 -50.42 -86.00 -14.90
CA LYS A 118 -51.02 -85.98 -13.55
C LYS A 118 -51.48 -84.55 -13.22
N PRO A 119 -52.65 -84.35 -12.57
CA PRO A 119 -53.19 -83.02 -12.30
C PRO A 119 -52.47 -82.37 -11.11
N VAL A 120 -52.01 -81.13 -11.31
CA VAL A 120 -51.44 -80.26 -10.27
C VAL A 120 -52.59 -79.65 -9.46
N LYS A 121 -52.56 -79.82 -8.13
CA LYS A 121 -53.49 -79.19 -7.20
C LYS A 121 -53.35 -77.66 -7.27
N GLU A 122 -54.46 -76.96 -7.51
CA GLU A 122 -54.55 -75.49 -7.45
C GLU A 122 -54.13 -74.99 -6.06
N LYS A 123 -53.01 -74.26 -5.99
CA LYS A 123 -52.69 -73.40 -4.85
C LYS A 123 -53.46 -72.09 -5.03
N GLN A 124 -54.29 -71.77 -4.05
CA GLN A 124 -55.09 -70.55 -3.96
C GLN A 124 -54.21 -69.31 -4.24
N VAL A 125 -54.58 -68.54 -5.28
CA VAL A 125 -53.93 -67.29 -5.66
C VAL A 125 -54.30 -66.25 -4.61
N LYS A 126 -53.36 -65.93 -3.72
CA LYS A 126 -53.52 -64.84 -2.75
C LYS A 126 -53.84 -63.53 -3.50
N PRO A 127 -54.77 -62.69 -3.00
CA PRO A 127 -55.16 -61.47 -3.69
C PRO A 127 -53.94 -60.57 -3.94
N LYS A 128 -53.81 -60.05 -5.17
CA LYS A 128 -52.75 -59.12 -5.55
C LYS A 128 -52.91 -57.82 -4.75
N ILE A 129 -51.94 -57.53 -3.90
CA ILE A 129 -51.87 -56.28 -3.12
C ILE A 129 -51.77 -55.12 -4.11
N PRO A 130 -52.64 -54.09 -4.02
CA PRO A 130 -52.59 -52.96 -4.95
C PRO A 130 -51.29 -52.17 -4.75
N GLY A 131 -50.67 -51.74 -5.85
CA GLY A 131 -49.34 -51.12 -5.88
C GLY A 131 -49.18 -49.88 -4.97
N VAL A 132 -50.28 -49.22 -4.63
CA VAL A 132 -50.31 -48.07 -3.69
C VAL A 132 -49.86 -48.47 -2.29
N HIS A 133 -50.23 -49.66 -1.80
CA HIS A 133 -49.79 -50.14 -0.48
C HIS A 133 -48.31 -50.54 -0.49
N ILE A 134 -47.78 -50.97 -1.64
CA ILE A 134 -46.37 -51.29 -1.81
C ILE A 134 -45.54 -50.00 -1.80
N TRP A 135 -45.98 -48.95 -2.50
CA TRP A 135 -45.32 -47.64 -2.47
C TRP A 135 -45.35 -47.00 -1.08
N ARG A 136 -46.48 -47.12 -0.35
CA ARG A 136 -46.56 -46.70 1.06
C ARG A 136 -45.64 -47.50 1.96
N ALA A 137 -45.55 -48.82 1.78
CA ALA A 137 -44.65 -49.68 2.55
C ALA A 137 -43.17 -49.38 2.26
N ILE A 138 -42.80 -49.16 1.00
CA ILE A 138 -41.44 -48.75 0.61
C ILE A 138 -41.10 -47.40 1.23
N SER A 139 -42.03 -46.45 1.19
CA SER A 139 -41.89 -45.14 1.84
C SER A 139 -41.95 -45.20 3.37
N ILE A 140 -42.13 -46.35 4.02
CA ILE A 140 -41.96 -46.48 5.49
C ILE A 140 -40.70 -47.29 5.79
N LEU A 141 -40.49 -48.37 5.01
CA LEU A 141 -39.32 -49.23 5.08
C LEU A 141 -38.03 -48.47 4.75
N PHE A 142 -38.02 -47.61 3.72
CA PHE A 142 -36.83 -46.84 3.33
C PHE A 142 -36.41 -45.88 4.43
N LEU A 143 -37.37 -45.22 5.09
CA LEU A 143 -37.16 -44.25 6.16
C LEU A 143 -36.61 -44.96 7.39
N SER A 144 -37.24 -46.08 7.73
CA SER A 144 -36.81 -46.94 8.83
C SER A 144 -35.41 -47.52 8.58
N LEU A 145 -35.11 -47.94 7.35
CA LEU A 145 -33.80 -48.43 6.97
C LEU A 145 -32.75 -47.32 7.01
N LEU A 146 -33.07 -46.12 6.51
CA LEU A 146 -32.20 -44.95 6.58
C LEU A 146 -31.87 -44.60 8.03
N LEU A 147 -32.87 -44.60 8.91
CA LEU A 147 -32.70 -44.33 10.34
C LEU A 147 -31.83 -45.40 11.01
N LEU A 148 -32.02 -46.68 10.67
CA LEU A 148 -31.16 -47.77 11.11
C LEU A 148 -29.71 -47.55 10.66
N VAL A 149 -29.47 -47.21 9.39
CA VAL A 149 -28.12 -46.96 8.86
C VAL A 149 -27.45 -45.77 9.57
N VAL A 150 -28.16 -44.66 9.78
CA VAL A 150 -27.63 -43.49 10.51
C VAL A 150 -27.33 -43.87 11.96
N SER A 151 -28.19 -44.62 12.63
CA SER A 151 -27.95 -45.09 14.00
C SER A 151 -26.74 -46.02 14.08
N ALA A 152 -26.61 -46.96 13.15
CA ALA A 152 -25.46 -47.87 13.09
C ALA A 152 -24.16 -47.10 12.80
N TYR A 153 -24.22 -46.08 11.95
CA TYR A 153 -23.09 -45.19 11.69
C TYR A 153 -22.65 -44.46 12.96
N LEU A 154 -23.58 -43.78 13.65
CA LEU A 154 -23.28 -43.02 14.88
C LEU A 154 -22.71 -43.90 16.01
N LEU A 155 -23.12 -45.17 16.09
CA LEU A 155 -22.57 -46.14 17.05
C LEU A 155 -21.23 -46.74 16.61
N SER A 156 -20.87 -46.59 15.33
CA SER A 156 -19.62 -47.14 14.79
C SER A 156 -18.44 -46.20 15.05
N PRO A 157 -17.20 -46.73 15.17
CA PRO A 157 -16.00 -45.90 15.28
C PRO A 157 -15.73 -45.05 14.02
N TYR A 158 -16.41 -45.33 12.90
CA TYR A 158 -16.30 -44.53 11.68
C TYR A 158 -16.95 -43.16 11.78
N ALA A 159 -17.82 -42.92 12.78
CA ALA A 159 -18.45 -41.62 12.97
C ALA A 159 -17.54 -40.59 13.65
N THR A 160 -16.49 -41.03 14.34
CA THR A 160 -15.46 -40.17 14.94
C THR A 160 -14.13 -40.22 14.18
N MET A 161 -13.89 -41.26 13.37
CA MET A 161 -12.69 -41.37 12.55
C MET A 161 -12.63 -40.28 11.47
N LYS A 162 -11.57 -39.47 11.51
CA LYS A 162 -11.33 -38.39 10.55
C LYS A 162 -9.84 -38.21 10.27
N ASP A 163 -9.53 -37.97 9.00
CA ASP A 163 -8.21 -37.56 8.51
C ASP A 163 -8.30 -36.07 8.17
N ILE A 164 -7.71 -35.22 9.02
CA ILE A 164 -7.68 -33.76 8.79
C ILE A 164 -6.36 -33.42 8.13
N ARG A 165 -6.45 -32.79 6.97
CA ARG A 165 -5.32 -32.27 6.20
C ARG A 165 -5.43 -30.76 6.13
N VAL A 166 -4.31 -30.07 6.29
CA VAL A 166 -4.22 -28.62 6.11
C VAL A 166 -3.49 -28.36 4.81
N GLU A 167 -4.01 -27.44 4.01
CA GLU A 167 -3.41 -27.00 2.75
C GLU A 167 -3.36 -25.47 2.71
N GLY A 168 -2.29 -24.90 2.16
CA GLY A 168 -2.15 -23.45 1.96
C GLY A 168 -1.48 -22.69 3.11
N THR A 169 -0.84 -23.40 4.04
CA THR A 169 0.04 -22.85 5.07
C THR A 169 1.37 -22.39 4.46
N VAL A 170 1.84 -21.20 4.83
CA VAL A 170 3.13 -20.64 4.36
C VAL A 170 3.99 -20.26 5.57
N GLN A 171 3.42 -19.44 6.46
CA GLN A 171 4.07 -18.98 7.68
C GLN A 171 3.62 -19.77 8.91
N THR A 172 2.36 -20.23 8.93
CA THR A 172 1.82 -21.04 10.03
C THR A 172 2.10 -22.52 9.81
N THR A 173 2.06 -23.32 10.89
CA THR A 173 2.17 -24.78 10.79
C THR A 173 0.80 -25.43 10.71
N ASP A 174 0.74 -26.63 10.13
CA ASP A 174 -0.48 -27.43 10.07
C ASP A 174 -1.07 -27.68 11.46
N ASP A 175 -0.21 -27.87 12.47
CA ASP A 175 -0.61 -28.08 13.86
C ASP A 175 -1.20 -26.81 14.48
N ASP A 176 -0.67 -25.62 14.17
CA ASP A 176 -1.24 -24.35 14.64
C ASP A 176 -2.65 -24.14 14.10
N ILE A 177 -2.87 -24.44 12.82
CA ILE A 177 -4.19 -24.37 12.18
C ILE A 177 -5.14 -25.42 12.76
N ARG A 178 -4.66 -26.65 13.00
CA ARG A 178 -5.45 -27.69 13.66
C ARG A 178 -5.88 -27.27 15.06
N GLN A 179 -4.96 -26.69 15.84
CA GLN A 179 -5.26 -26.21 17.18
C GLN A 179 -6.24 -25.03 17.14
N ALA A 180 -6.04 -24.07 16.23
CA ALA A 180 -6.93 -22.93 16.04
C ALA A 180 -8.35 -23.35 15.59
N SER A 181 -8.46 -24.46 14.84
CA SER A 181 -9.76 -25.01 14.44
C SER A 181 -10.58 -25.53 15.62
N GLY A 182 -9.95 -25.90 16.74
CA GLY A 182 -10.64 -26.45 17.90
C GLY A 182 -11.34 -27.79 17.65
N ILE A 183 -11.07 -28.45 16.51
CA ILE A 183 -11.62 -29.76 16.19
C ILE A 183 -10.93 -30.80 17.08
N GLN A 184 -11.70 -31.49 17.92
CA GLN A 184 -11.20 -32.55 18.79
C GLN A 184 -11.34 -33.89 18.10
N ASP A 185 -10.44 -34.86 18.35
CA ASP A 185 -10.54 -36.20 17.77
C ASP A 185 -11.83 -36.96 18.15
N SER A 186 -12.47 -36.57 19.25
CA SER A 186 -13.76 -37.10 19.72
C SER A 186 -14.98 -36.57 18.94
N ASP A 187 -14.87 -35.46 18.20
CA ASP A 187 -16.03 -34.87 17.53
C ASP A 187 -16.52 -35.76 16.38
N TYR A 188 -17.84 -35.90 16.26
CA TYR A 188 -18.48 -36.61 15.16
C TYR A 188 -18.29 -35.88 13.83
N THR A 189 -18.06 -36.63 12.75
CA THR A 189 -17.92 -36.10 11.37
C THR A 189 -19.14 -35.28 10.91
N ILE A 190 -20.33 -35.63 11.39
CA ILE A 190 -21.59 -34.92 11.09
C ILE A 190 -21.56 -33.50 11.69
N ASN A 191 -20.98 -33.31 12.88
CA ASN A 191 -20.86 -31.97 13.47
C ASN A 191 -19.94 -31.09 12.63
N LEU A 192 -18.82 -31.64 12.14
CA LEU A 192 -17.92 -30.92 11.22
C LEU A 192 -18.60 -30.54 9.90
N LEU A 193 -19.57 -31.33 9.45
CA LEU A 193 -20.33 -31.08 8.22
C LEU A 193 -21.43 -30.04 8.39
N LEU A 194 -22.11 -30.03 9.54
CA LEU A 194 -23.18 -29.07 9.85
C LEU A 194 -22.58 -27.71 10.28
N ASP A 195 -21.56 -27.73 11.13
CA ASP A 195 -20.99 -26.54 11.76
C ASP A 195 -19.73 -26.02 11.05
N LYS A 196 -19.59 -26.25 9.74
CA LYS A 196 -18.41 -25.83 8.96
C LYS A 196 -18.03 -24.37 9.18
N ALA A 197 -19.02 -23.47 9.10
CA ALA A 197 -18.82 -22.03 9.24
C ALA A 197 -18.24 -21.66 10.61
N LYS A 198 -18.63 -22.37 11.68
CA LYS A 198 -18.11 -22.15 13.03
C LYS A 198 -16.62 -22.47 13.09
N TYR A 199 -16.21 -23.62 12.53
CA TYR A 199 -14.80 -24.01 12.50
C TYR A 199 -13.98 -23.07 11.61
N GLU A 200 -14.51 -22.66 10.45
CA GLU A 200 -13.86 -21.69 9.56
C GLU A 200 -13.64 -20.34 10.25
N GLU A 201 -14.63 -19.85 11.02
CA GLU A 201 -14.52 -18.62 11.80
C GLU A 201 -13.51 -18.74 12.96
N GLN A 202 -13.47 -19.91 13.63
CA GLN A 202 -12.46 -20.19 14.66
C GLN A 202 -11.05 -20.17 14.07
N ILE A 203 -10.83 -20.76 12.89
CA ILE A 203 -9.53 -20.73 12.21
C ILE A 203 -9.17 -19.29 11.82
N LYS A 204 -10.15 -18.51 11.32
CA LYS A 204 -9.96 -17.09 10.96
C LYS A 204 -9.63 -16.18 12.16
N SER A 205 -9.88 -16.63 13.39
CA SER A 205 -9.46 -15.89 14.58
C SER A 205 -7.93 -15.83 14.72
N ASN A 206 -7.20 -16.73 14.05
CA ASN A 206 -5.76 -16.60 13.90
C ASN A 206 -5.45 -15.41 12.97
N TYR A 207 -4.65 -14.46 13.45
CA TYR A 207 -4.36 -13.21 12.75
C TYR A 207 -3.54 -13.38 11.45
N TRP A 208 -2.90 -14.53 11.25
CA TRP A 208 -2.25 -14.88 9.98
C TRP A 208 -3.23 -15.30 8.90
N VAL A 209 -4.46 -15.70 9.27
CA VAL A 209 -5.42 -16.31 8.34
C VAL A 209 -6.38 -15.28 7.76
N GLU A 210 -6.35 -15.11 6.44
CA GLU A 210 -7.32 -14.29 5.68
C GLU A 210 -8.66 -15.02 5.54
N SER A 211 -8.60 -16.29 5.15
CA SER A 211 -9.78 -17.14 5.02
C SER A 211 -9.45 -18.61 5.23
N ALA A 212 -10.43 -19.36 5.71
CA ALA A 212 -10.35 -20.81 5.87
C ALA A 212 -11.60 -21.45 5.27
N GLN A 213 -11.44 -22.61 4.64
CA GLN A 213 -12.54 -23.40 4.08
C GLN A 213 -12.42 -24.86 4.47
N LEU A 214 -13.49 -25.43 5.02
CA LEU A 214 -13.55 -26.84 5.43
C LEU A 214 -14.23 -27.69 4.35
N VAL A 215 -13.41 -28.41 3.58
CA VAL A 215 -13.86 -29.29 2.49
C VAL A 215 -13.95 -30.72 2.99
N TYR A 216 -15.10 -31.34 2.82
CA TYR A 216 -15.30 -32.76 3.15
C TYR A 216 -15.14 -33.64 1.92
N GLN A 217 -14.38 -34.71 2.08
CA GLN A 217 -14.21 -35.78 1.10
C GLN A 217 -14.58 -37.11 1.74
N PHE A 218 -15.65 -37.72 1.22
CA PHE A 218 -16.08 -39.06 1.65
C PHE A 218 -14.94 -40.07 1.46
N PRO A 219 -14.70 -41.00 2.42
CA PRO A 219 -15.51 -41.30 3.61
C PRO A 219 -15.14 -40.53 4.88
N THR A 220 -13.87 -40.23 5.13
CA THR A 220 -13.38 -39.72 6.43
C THR A 220 -12.41 -38.54 6.30
N LYS A 221 -12.22 -37.97 5.10
CA LYS A 221 -11.21 -36.93 4.85
C LYS A 221 -11.82 -35.54 4.98
N PHE A 222 -11.14 -34.68 5.73
CA PHE A 222 -11.46 -33.27 5.85
C PHE A 222 -10.23 -32.46 5.48
N THR A 223 -10.35 -31.60 4.48
CA THR A 223 -9.28 -30.70 4.06
C THR A 223 -9.62 -29.29 4.50
N ILE A 224 -8.78 -28.70 5.34
CA ILE A 224 -8.82 -27.29 5.70
C ILE A 224 -7.96 -26.55 4.69
N LYS A 225 -8.59 -25.78 3.80
CA LYS A 225 -7.88 -24.88 2.89
C LYS A 225 -7.74 -23.53 3.56
N VAL A 226 -6.51 -23.16 3.86
CA VAL A 226 -6.16 -21.88 4.48
C VAL A 226 -5.60 -20.96 3.41
N LYS A 227 -6.04 -19.69 3.46
CA LYS A 227 -5.37 -18.59 2.78
C LYS A 227 -4.83 -17.66 3.85
N GLU A 228 -3.53 -17.53 3.94
CA GLU A 228 -2.86 -16.60 4.85
C GLU A 228 -2.83 -15.18 4.26
N TYR A 229 -2.73 -14.17 5.13
CA TYR A 229 -2.49 -12.80 4.70
C TYR A 229 -1.07 -12.65 4.17
N ASP A 230 -0.95 -12.03 2.99
CA ASP A 230 0.36 -11.70 2.42
C ASP A 230 1.11 -10.67 3.30
N ILE A 231 2.43 -10.80 3.36
CA ILE A 231 3.32 -9.77 3.92
C ILE A 231 3.51 -8.68 2.86
N VAL A 232 3.09 -7.45 3.18
CA VAL A 232 3.09 -6.34 2.21
C VAL A 232 4.24 -5.35 2.44
N ALA A 233 4.76 -5.30 3.67
CA ALA A 233 5.85 -4.41 4.04
C ALA A 233 6.54 -4.91 5.32
N TYR A 234 7.65 -4.30 5.69
CA TYR A 234 8.34 -4.56 6.96
C TYR A 234 8.53 -3.26 7.72
N TYR A 235 8.09 -3.24 8.98
CA TYR A 235 8.46 -2.18 9.91
C TYR A 235 9.93 -2.36 10.31
N VAL A 236 10.74 -1.30 10.16
CA VAL A 236 12.17 -1.31 10.42
C VAL A 236 12.46 -0.53 11.70
N SER A 237 13.05 -1.21 12.69
CA SER A 237 13.49 -0.61 13.95
C SER A 237 14.94 -0.96 14.22
N GLY A 238 15.85 -0.10 13.78
CA GLY A 238 17.29 -0.38 13.79
C GLY A 238 17.62 -1.49 12.79
N GLU A 239 18.14 -2.61 13.28
CA GLU A 239 18.47 -3.79 12.45
C GLU A 239 17.30 -4.80 12.33
N SER A 240 16.29 -4.67 13.19
CA SER A 240 15.16 -5.59 13.26
C SER A 240 14.08 -5.23 12.23
N HIS A 241 13.55 -6.26 11.58
CA HIS A 241 12.49 -6.16 10.58
C HIS A 241 11.27 -6.92 11.07
N TYR A 242 10.10 -6.26 11.09
CA TYR A 242 8.85 -6.83 11.57
C TYR A 242 7.83 -6.88 10.43
N PRO A 243 7.33 -8.07 10.05
CA PRO A 243 6.34 -8.19 8.98
C PRO A 243 5.08 -7.36 9.25
N ILE A 244 4.58 -6.70 8.21
CA ILE A 244 3.27 -6.06 8.17
C ILE A 244 2.39 -6.87 7.23
N LEU A 245 1.30 -7.42 7.77
CA LEU A 245 0.34 -8.20 7.00
C LEU A 245 -0.59 -7.29 6.19
N SER A 246 -1.11 -7.81 5.09
CA SER A 246 -2.14 -7.14 4.28
C SER A 246 -3.43 -6.82 5.06
N SER A 247 -3.66 -7.46 6.21
CA SER A 247 -4.72 -7.12 7.16
C SER A 247 -4.48 -5.81 7.93
N GLY A 248 -3.27 -5.25 7.87
CA GLY A 248 -2.84 -4.12 8.69
C GLY A 248 -2.38 -4.50 10.09
N GLN A 249 -2.19 -5.80 10.35
CA GLN A 249 -1.58 -6.30 11.59
C GLN A 249 -0.05 -6.21 11.51
N LEU A 250 0.56 -5.68 12.56
CA LEU A 250 2.01 -5.68 12.74
C LEU A 250 2.42 -6.92 13.54
N GLU A 251 3.35 -7.69 12.98
CA GLU A 251 3.93 -8.84 13.66
C GLU A 251 4.92 -8.36 14.74
N THR A 252 4.90 -9.04 15.89
CA THR A 252 5.76 -8.67 17.04
C THR A 252 7.12 -9.36 17.00
N SER A 253 7.22 -10.44 16.22
CA SER A 253 8.44 -11.22 16.06
C SER A 253 9.29 -10.63 14.93
N ALA A 254 10.55 -10.32 15.21
CA ALA A 254 11.47 -9.88 14.17
C ALA A 254 11.86 -11.06 13.28
N VAL A 255 11.93 -10.81 11.97
CA VAL A 255 12.46 -11.78 10.99
C VAL A 255 13.95 -11.58 10.78
N SER A 256 14.63 -12.66 10.41
CA SER A 256 16.05 -12.61 10.06
C SER A 256 16.25 -11.95 8.70
N LEU A 257 17.39 -11.28 8.49
CA LEU A 257 17.72 -10.66 7.21
C LEU A 257 17.77 -11.68 6.05
N VAL A 258 18.12 -12.93 6.35
CA VAL A 258 18.20 -14.03 5.36
C VAL A 258 16.80 -14.48 4.88
N SER A 259 15.76 -14.25 5.70
CA SER A 259 14.37 -14.57 5.34
C SER A 259 13.64 -13.44 4.63
N LEU A 260 14.27 -12.26 4.50
CA LEU A 260 13.68 -11.16 3.76
C LEU A 260 13.72 -11.44 2.24
N PRO A 261 12.70 -11.01 1.49
CA PRO A 261 12.75 -11.07 0.04
C PRO A 261 13.82 -10.10 -0.50
N GLU A 262 14.24 -10.29 -1.75
CA GLU A 262 15.23 -9.42 -2.42
C GLU A 262 14.79 -7.95 -2.44
N THR A 263 13.47 -7.71 -2.57
CA THR A 263 12.86 -6.39 -2.57
C THR A 263 11.71 -6.34 -1.58
N TYR A 264 11.66 -5.31 -0.74
CA TYR A 264 10.55 -5.07 0.19
C TYR A 264 10.39 -3.57 0.50
N ILE A 265 9.20 -3.21 0.98
CA ILE A 265 8.91 -1.86 1.45
C ILE A 265 9.32 -1.74 2.92
N SER A 266 10.22 -0.81 3.20
CA SER A 266 10.63 -0.46 4.57
C SER A 266 9.73 0.62 5.15
N VAL A 267 9.07 0.36 6.28
CA VAL A 267 8.17 1.30 6.96
C VAL A 267 8.83 1.77 8.26
N LEU A 268 8.96 3.09 8.45
CA LEU A 268 9.66 3.70 9.61
C LEU A 268 8.69 4.26 10.66
N PHE A 269 7.47 3.74 10.72
CA PHE A 269 6.48 4.09 11.73
C PHE A 269 5.75 2.83 12.23
N ASN A 270 5.34 2.84 13.50
CA ASN A 270 4.74 1.68 14.18
C ASN A 270 3.34 1.95 14.75
N ASN A 271 2.74 3.11 14.47
CA ASN A 271 1.39 3.40 14.94
C ASN A 271 0.38 2.47 14.24
N SER A 272 -0.45 1.77 15.02
CA SER A 272 -1.39 0.78 14.48
C SER A 272 -2.43 1.36 13.52
N GLU A 273 -2.95 2.55 13.79
CA GLU A 273 -3.93 3.20 12.90
C GLU A 273 -3.29 3.64 11.59
N GLN A 274 -2.06 4.15 11.65
CA GLN A 274 -1.29 4.51 10.45
C GLN A 274 -0.93 3.28 9.62
N ILE A 275 -0.53 2.16 10.25
CA ILE A 275 -0.25 0.91 9.53
C ILE A 275 -1.50 0.36 8.83
N LYS A 276 -2.66 0.38 9.51
CA LYS A 276 -3.93 -0.03 8.90
C LYS A 276 -4.32 0.85 7.72
N THR A 277 -4.15 2.17 7.86
CA THR A 277 -4.41 3.11 6.77
C THR A 277 -3.43 2.88 5.61
N PHE A 278 -2.15 2.76 5.90
CA PHE A 278 -1.10 2.47 4.93
C PHE A 278 -1.38 1.21 4.13
N THR A 279 -1.65 0.09 4.80
CA THR A 279 -1.94 -1.19 4.13
C THR A 279 -3.22 -1.14 3.31
N SER A 280 -4.27 -0.48 3.80
CA SER A 280 -5.52 -0.27 3.05
C SER A 280 -5.30 0.55 1.78
N GLU A 281 -4.61 1.69 1.89
CA GLU A 281 -4.29 2.56 0.75
C GLU A 281 -3.33 1.88 -0.23
N LEU A 282 -2.31 1.18 0.30
CA LEU A 282 -1.38 0.40 -0.51
C LEU A 282 -2.11 -0.67 -1.30
N SER A 283 -3.10 -1.37 -0.72
CA SER A 283 -3.83 -2.46 -1.38
C SER A 283 -4.47 -2.03 -2.71
N GLN A 284 -4.89 -0.77 -2.82
CA GLN A 284 -5.56 -0.18 -3.99
C GLN A 284 -4.60 0.23 -5.10
N ILE A 285 -3.29 0.24 -4.84
CA ILE A 285 -2.25 0.65 -5.79
C ILE A 285 -1.85 -0.54 -6.67
N SER A 286 -1.49 -0.26 -7.93
CA SER A 286 -1.03 -1.27 -8.88
C SER A 286 0.23 -2.00 -8.36
N PRO A 287 0.39 -3.31 -8.63
CA PRO A 287 1.58 -4.07 -8.25
C PRO A 287 2.91 -3.45 -8.70
N GLU A 288 2.92 -2.86 -9.90
CA GLU A 288 4.08 -2.17 -10.46
C GLU A 288 4.56 -1.03 -9.55
N LEU A 289 3.65 -0.11 -9.18
CA LEU A 289 3.96 0.97 -8.23
C LEU A 289 4.33 0.44 -6.84
N LYS A 290 3.66 -0.60 -6.33
CA LYS A 290 4.03 -1.22 -5.03
C LYS A 290 5.49 -1.67 -5.05
N SER A 291 5.91 -2.33 -6.13
CA SER A 291 7.28 -2.81 -6.30
C SER A 291 8.31 -1.69 -6.49
N ALA A 292 7.88 -0.49 -6.87
CA ALA A 292 8.74 0.67 -7.02
C ALA A 292 9.01 1.42 -5.70
N ILE A 293 8.22 1.15 -4.65
CA ILE A 293 8.39 1.77 -3.34
C ILE A 293 9.52 1.06 -2.58
N GLN A 294 10.48 1.84 -2.08
CA GLN A 294 11.57 1.34 -1.26
C GLN A 294 11.29 1.54 0.23
N LYS A 295 10.93 2.78 0.60
CA LYS A 295 10.87 3.22 1.99
C LYS A 295 9.71 4.19 2.20
N VAL A 296 9.05 4.10 3.34
CA VAL A 296 7.98 5.01 3.75
C VAL A 296 8.24 5.51 5.17
N GLU A 297 8.27 6.82 5.33
CA GLU A 297 8.49 7.50 6.60
C GLU A 297 7.47 8.62 6.81
N LEU A 298 7.19 8.95 8.08
CA LEU A 298 6.32 10.07 8.41
C LEU A 298 7.07 11.39 8.16
N ALA A 299 6.41 12.33 7.50
CA ALA A 299 6.93 13.66 7.23
C ALA A 299 5.84 14.73 7.48
N PRO A 300 5.23 14.78 8.68
CA PRO A 300 4.11 15.67 8.95
C PRO A 300 4.49 17.14 8.70
N SER A 301 3.59 17.88 8.03
CA SER A 301 3.75 19.31 7.77
C SER A 301 2.93 20.15 8.76
N LYS A 302 3.02 21.48 8.65
CA LYS A 302 2.18 22.41 9.43
C LYS A 302 0.69 22.30 9.08
N VAL A 303 0.38 21.78 7.89
CA VAL A 303 -0.99 21.74 7.33
C VAL A 303 -1.51 20.31 7.28
N THR A 304 -0.65 19.33 7.03
CA THR A 304 -1.00 17.93 6.82
C THR A 304 -0.28 17.04 7.84
N SER A 305 -1.01 16.57 8.85
CA SER A 305 -0.47 15.76 9.95
C SER A 305 -0.13 14.32 9.55
N ASP A 306 -0.78 13.78 8.52
CA ASP A 306 -0.58 12.42 8.02
C ASP A 306 0.30 12.38 6.77
N LEU A 307 1.06 13.44 6.52
CA LEU A 307 1.97 13.50 5.38
C LEU A 307 3.08 12.44 5.53
N ILE A 308 3.26 11.62 4.49
CA ILE A 308 4.32 10.62 4.41
C ILE A 308 5.29 10.97 3.29
N ARG A 309 6.55 10.59 3.47
CA ARG A 309 7.57 10.55 2.43
C ARG A 309 7.73 9.12 1.98
N VAL A 310 7.50 8.91 0.69
CA VAL A 310 7.70 7.63 0.00
C VAL A 310 8.97 7.76 -0.83
N THR A 311 10.03 7.06 -0.45
CA THR A 311 11.24 6.94 -1.27
C THR A 311 11.05 5.79 -2.25
N MET A 312 11.26 6.07 -3.52
CA MET A 312 11.15 5.12 -4.62
C MET A 312 12.52 4.46 -4.90
N ASN A 313 12.53 3.29 -5.52
CA ASN A 313 13.76 2.54 -5.84
C ASN A 313 14.71 3.28 -6.80
N ASP A 314 14.20 4.27 -7.53
CA ASP A 314 14.93 5.13 -8.46
C ASP A 314 15.50 6.40 -7.80
N SER A 315 15.49 6.47 -6.46
CA SER A 315 15.96 7.60 -5.63
C SER A 315 15.06 8.84 -5.61
N ASP A 316 13.89 8.81 -6.27
CA ASP A 316 12.93 9.90 -6.14
C ASP A 316 12.20 9.83 -4.79
N GLU A 317 11.79 10.99 -4.29
CA GLU A 317 10.98 11.11 -3.08
C GLU A 317 9.59 11.63 -3.45
N VAL A 318 8.54 11.02 -2.91
CA VAL A 318 7.17 11.50 -3.09
C VAL A 318 6.59 11.88 -1.72
N LEU A 319 6.19 13.14 -1.56
CA LEU A 319 5.45 13.60 -0.39
C LEU A 319 3.95 13.48 -0.68
N VAL A 320 3.24 12.66 0.09
CA VAL A 320 1.81 12.42 -0.15
C VAL A 320 1.08 12.22 1.18
N PRO A 321 -0.15 12.76 1.36
CA PRO A 321 -0.94 12.43 2.54
C PRO A 321 -1.23 10.93 2.57
N LEU A 322 -1.00 10.28 3.71
CA LEU A 322 -1.21 8.84 3.88
C LEU A 322 -2.63 8.44 3.46
N SER A 323 -3.63 9.23 3.85
CA SER A 323 -5.05 9.00 3.57
C SER A 323 -5.45 9.17 2.09
N GLU A 324 -4.56 9.71 1.25
CA GLU A 324 -4.80 9.93 -0.18
C GLU A 324 -3.77 9.24 -1.06
N MET A 325 -2.94 8.36 -0.48
CA MET A 325 -1.85 7.69 -1.18
C MET A 325 -2.36 6.90 -2.39
N SER A 326 -3.47 6.16 -2.27
CA SER A 326 -4.07 5.40 -3.37
C SER A 326 -4.53 6.28 -4.53
N LYS A 327 -4.93 7.52 -4.26
CA LYS A 327 -5.45 8.45 -5.26
C LYS A 327 -4.33 9.22 -5.96
N LYS A 328 -3.33 9.65 -5.20
CA LYS A 328 -2.28 10.57 -5.67
C LYS A 328 -1.04 9.85 -6.18
N LEU A 329 -0.58 8.79 -5.51
CA LEU A 329 0.64 8.09 -5.90
C LEU A 329 0.60 7.53 -7.34
N PRO A 330 -0.54 7.07 -7.89
CA PRO A 330 -0.61 6.66 -9.30
C PRO A 330 -0.26 7.74 -10.33
N TYR A 331 -0.33 9.03 -9.97
CA TYR A 331 0.10 10.10 -10.87
C TYR A 331 1.61 10.17 -11.02
N TYR A 332 2.39 9.60 -10.09
CA TYR A 332 3.85 9.52 -10.18
C TYR A 332 4.29 8.88 -11.49
N SER A 333 3.65 7.79 -11.92
CA SER A 333 3.97 7.10 -13.18
C SER A 333 3.85 7.99 -14.42
N LYS A 334 3.02 9.05 -14.36
CA LYS A 334 2.84 10.01 -15.46
C LYS A 334 3.90 11.11 -15.46
N ILE A 335 4.46 11.42 -14.30
CA ILE A 335 5.41 12.52 -14.10
C ILE A 335 6.84 12.00 -14.23
N LYS A 336 7.09 10.75 -13.80
CA LYS A 336 8.42 10.13 -13.83
C LYS A 336 9.17 10.31 -15.16
N PRO A 337 8.56 10.13 -16.34
CA PRO A 337 9.28 10.30 -17.61
C PRO A 337 9.79 11.73 -17.87
N GLN A 338 9.29 12.72 -17.13
CA GLN A 338 9.68 14.13 -17.22
C GLN A 338 10.80 14.50 -16.24
N LEU A 339 11.12 13.62 -15.29
CA LEU A 339 12.17 13.82 -14.29
C LEU A 339 13.49 13.28 -14.85
N SER A 340 14.44 14.18 -15.11
CA SER A 340 15.79 13.83 -15.60
C SER A 340 16.78 13.54 -14.48
N GLU A 341 16.49 13.99 -13.26
CA GLU A 341 17.34 13.90 -12.08
C GLU A 341 16.53 13.47 -10.87
N PRO A 342 17.16 12.89 -9.82
CA PRO A 342 16.50 12.57 -8.57
C PRO A 342 15.74 13.77 -8.02
N SER A 343 14.43 13.63 -7.89
CA SER A 343 13.53 14.73 -7.60
C SER A 343 12.56 14.39 -6.48
N VAL A 344 12.06 15.45 -5.85
CA VAL A 344 11.04 15.39 -4.83
C VAL A 344 9.73 15.82 -5.47
N VAL A 345 8.75 14.92 -5.50
CA VAL A 345 7.42 15.15 -6.02
C VAL A 345 6.48 15.41 -4.83
N ASP A 346 6.10 16.66 -4.66
CA ASP A 346 5.18 17.09 -3.62
C ASP A 346 3.73 16.98 -4.10
N MET A 347 2.99 16.06 -3.49
CA MET A 347 1.59 15.78 -3.72
C MET A 347 0.68 16.23 -2.55
N GLU A 348 1.12 17.13 -1.67
CA GLU A 348 0.33 17.59 -0.52
C GLU A 348 -0.91 18.39 -0.98
N ALA A 349 -0.70 19.55 -1.59
CA ALA A 349 -1.78 20.45 -2.05
C ALA A 349 -2.02 20.43 -3.57
N GLY A 350 -1.07 19.91 -4.34
CA GLY A 350 -1.09 19.88 -5.80
C GLY A 350 -0.18 18.78 -6.31
N ILE A 351 0.43 18.93 -7.48
CA ILE A 351 1.55 18.08 -7.88
C ILE A 351 2.67 18.98 -8.40
N TYR A 352 3.72 19.10 -7.60
CA TYR A 352 4.90 19.91 -7.92
C TYR A 352 6.13 19.02 -7.82
N SER A 353 7.13 19.27 -8.67
CA SER A 353 8.40 18.55 -8.63
C SER A 353 9.56 19.54 -8.55
N TYR A 354 10.50 19.29 -7.67
CA TYR A 354 11.75 20.05 -7.54
C TYR A 354 12.91 19.10 -7.33
N THR A 355 14.13 19.52 -7.68
CA THR A 355 15.30 18.67 -7.51
C THR A 355 15.65 18.51 -6.04
N VAL A 356 16.34 17.42 -5.69
CA VAL A 356 16.86 17.24 -4.32
C VAL A 356 17.85 18.37 -3.96
N ALA A 357 18.58 18.92 -4.93
CA ALA A 357 19.46 20.08 -4.71
C ALA A 357 18.67 21.33 -4.31
N ASP A 358 17.59 21.62 -5.03
CA ASP A 358 16.70 22.76 -4.71
C ASP A 358 16.07 22.59 -3.32
N LYS A 359 15.69 21.36 -2.94
CA LYS A 359 15.21 21.04 -1.58
C LYS A 359 16.19 21.47 -0.51
N LEU A 360 17.46 21.10 -0.66
CA LEU A 360 18.50 21.41 0.33
C LEU A 360 18.72 22.93 0.45
N ILE A 361 18.63 23.65 -0.66
CA ILE A 361 18.72 25.11 -0.67
C ILE A 361 17.52 25.71 0.07
N MET A 362 16.29 25.28 -0.24
CA MET A 362 15.08 25.76 0.41
C MET A 362 15.07 25.47 1.92
N GLU A 363 15.49 24.28 2.34
CA GLU A 363 15.59 23.90 3.76
C GLU A 363 16.65 24.72 4.49
N ALA A 364 17.81 24.99 3.86
CA ALA A 364 18.84 25.84 4.43
C ALA A 364 18.36 27.28 4.59
N GLU A 365 17.62 27.81 3.61
CA GLU A 365 17.00 29.14 3.71
C GLU A 365 15.93 29.21 4.81
N GLU A 366 15.09 28.19 4.96
CA GLU A 366 14.07 28.17 6.01
C GLU A 366 14.73 28.12 7.39
N LYS A 367 15.75 27.28 7.57
CA LYS A 367 16.54 27.23 8.82
C LYS A 367 17.19 28.58 9.13
N ALA A 368 17.83 29.21 8.16
CA ALA A 368 18.41 30.54 8.33
C ALA A 368 17.36 31.60 8.72
N LYS A 369 16.17 31.55 8.12
CA LYS A 369 15.04 32.44 8.48
C LYS A 369 14.52 32.17 9.90
N GLN A 370 14.48 30.92 10.35
CA GLN A 370 14.08 30.56 11.70
C GLN A 370 15.10 31.02 12.75
N GLU A 371 16.39 30.77 12.50
CA GLU A 371 17.48 31.23 13.36
C GLU A 371 17.52 32.77 13.47
N ALA A 372 17.30 33.48 12.35
CA ALA A 372 17.20 34.94 12.35
C ALA A 372 16.02 35.45 13.19
N LYS A 373 14.85 34.81 13.10
CA LYS A 373 13.68 35.15 13.93
C LYS A 373 13.93 34.88 15.42
N GLU A 374 14.62 33.80 15.75
CA GLU A 374 14.98 33.49 17.14
C GLU A 374 15.99 34.49 17.69
N ALA A 375 17.00 34.86 16.89
CA ALA A 375 17.99 35.88 17.26
C ALA A 375 17.32 37.26 17.47
N GLU A 376 16.40 37.67 16.60
CA GLU A 376 15.63 38.90 16.76
C GLU A 376 14.78 38.88 18.05
N LYS A 377 14.15 37.74 18.35
CA LYS A 377 13.37 37.58 19.58
C LYS A 377 14.26 37.69 20.83
N LYS A 378 15.45 37.08 20.82
CA LYS A 378 16.44 37.19 21.89
C LYS A 378 16.92 38.63 22.08
N GLN A 379 17.24 39.34 20.99
CA GLN A 379 17.63 40.75 21.05
C GLN A 379 16.54 41.64 21.65
N LYS A 380 15.28 41.45 21.24
CA LYS A 380 14.13 42.19 21.81
C LYS A 380 13.93 41.89 23.30
N GLU A 381 14.16 40.65 23.74
CA GLU A 381 14.07 40.28 25.15
C GLU A 381 15.20 40.89 25.98
N GLU A 382 16.43 40.90 25.47
CA GLU A 382 17.58 41.56 26.11
C GLU A 382 17.41 43.08 26.17
N GLU A 383 16.91 43.71 25.10
CA GLU A 383 16.60 45.14 25.08
C GLU A 383 15.51 45.47 26.11
N LYS A 384 14.47 44.65 26.21
CA LYS A 384 13.43 44.81 27.24
C LYS A 384 13.99 44.69 28.66
N LYS A 385 14.85 43.70 28.93
CA LYS A 385 15.53 43.55 30.24
C LYS A 385 16.41 44.76 30.56
N ARG A 386 17.15 45.28 29.58
CA ARG A 386 17.96 46.50 29.73
C ARG A 386 17.11 47.73 30.05
N LEU A 387 15.96 47.87 29.38
CA LEU A 387 15.02 48.97 29.64
C LEU A 387 14.39 48.86 31.04
N GLU A 388 13.99 47.66 31.47
CA GLU A 388 13.49 47.42 32.83
C GLU A 388 14.56 47.72 33.88
N GLU A 389 15.83 47.34 33.65
CA GLU A 389 16.94 47.65 34.56
C GLU A 389 17.21 49.18 34.64
N GLN A 390 17.12 49.89 33.51
CA GLN A 390 17.25 51.36 33.50
C GLN A 390 16.10 52.05 34.22
N GLN A 391 14.86 51.57 34.07
CA GLN A 391 13.71 52.11 34.79
C GLN A 391 13.85 51.91 36.30
N ASN A 392 14.27 50.73 36.75
CA ASN A 392 14.50 50.45 38.16
C ASN A 392 15.60 51.36 38.75
N LYS A 393 16.70 51.59 38.02
CA LYS A 393 17.77 52.53 38.43
C LYS A 393 17.27 53.98 38.55
N LEU A 394 16.46 54.45 37.60
CA LEU A 394 15.86 55.79 37.66
C LEU A 394 14.87 55.95 38.82
N GLU A 395 14.13 54.89 39.16
CA GLU A 395 13.21 54.92 40.30
C GLU A 395 13.97 54.94 41.64
N GLU A 396 15.08 54.20 41.75
CA GLU A 396 15.97 54.28 42.92
C GLU A 396 16.61 55.68 43.07
N GLU A 397 17.09 56.29 41.99
CA GLU A 397 17.63 57.65 42.03
C GLU A 397 16.57 58.68 42.43
N ARG A 398 15.33 58.54 41.93
CA ARG A 398 14.20 59.39 42.36
C ARG A 398 13.91 59.25 43.85
N LYS A 399 13.89 58.03 44.38
CA LYS A 399 13.69 57.78 45.83
C LYS A 399 14.81 58.42 46.66
N LYS A 400 16.07 58.30 46.23
CA LYS A 400 17.21 58.95 46.91
C LYS A 400 17.11 60.48 46.91
N LEU A 401 16.74 61.09 45.79
CA LEU A 401 16.55 62.55 45.70
C LEU A 401 15.36 63.03 46.55
N GLU A 402 14.30 62.22 46.67
CA GLU A 402 13.15 62.51 47.51
C GLU A 402 13.51 62.40 49.02
N GLU A 403 14.34 61.43 49.39
CA GLU A 403 14.92 61.31 50.73
C GLU A 403 15.87 62.46 51.08
N GLU A 404 16.77 62.86 50.16
CA GLU A 404 17.66 64.03 50.35
C GLU A 404 16.88 65.35 50.40
N GLY A 405 15.79 65.48 49.63
CA GLY A 405 14.88 66.62 49.69
C GLY A 405 14.18 66.74 51.05
N ASN A 406 13.76 65.61 51.64
CA ASN A 406 13.16 65.56 52.98
C ASN A 406 14.17 65.83 54.11
N GLN A 407 15.44 65.44 53.94
CA GLN A 407 16.51 65.76 54.91
C GLN A 407 16.91 67.25 54.90
N ASN A 408 16.86 67.92 53.75
CA ASN A 408 17.14 69.36 53.64
C ASN A 408 16.01 70.26 54.16
N GLN A 409 14.77 69.75 54.29
CA GLN A 409 13.67 70.48 54.94
C GLN A 409 13.72 70.41 56.47
N THR A 410 14.27 69.34 57.04
CA THR A 410 14.39 69.15 58.50
C THR A 410 15.57 69.94 59.10
N THR A 411 16.66 70.13 58.36
CA THR A 411 17.84 70.92 58.80
C THR A 411 17.66 72.44 58.75
N ARG A 412 16.71 72.98 57.95
CA ARG A 412 16.41 74.43 57.95
C ARG A 412 15.50 74.91 59.09
N ARG A 413 14.92 74.01 59.90
CA ARG A 413 14.01 74.38 60.99
C ARG A 413 14.67 74.57 62.37
N SER A 414 15.99 74.34 62.51
CA SER A 414 16.70 74.44 63.80
C SER A 414 17.59 75.67 63.98
N SER A 415 17.39 76.76 63.22
CA SER A 415 18.06 78.05 63.50
C SER A 415 17.09 79.23 63.52
N ARG A 416 16.15 79.24 64.46
CA ARG A 416 15.62 80.50 65.01
C ARG A 416 15.00 80.28 66.38
N ARG A 417 15.86 80.50 67.37
CA ARG A 417 15.70 81.25 68.62
C ARG A 417 14.45 81.04 69.47
#